data_AF-A0A3A0BH67-F1
#
_entry.id   AF-A0A3A0BH67-F1
#
_cell.length_a   1.000
_cell.length_b   1.000
_cell.length_c   1.000
_cell.angle_alpha   90.00
_cell.angle_beta   90.00
_cell.angle_gamma   90.00
#
_symmetry.space_group_name_H-M   'P 1'
#
loop_
_entity.id
_entity.type
_entity.pdbx_description
1 polymer ?
#
loop_
_entity_poly.entity_id
_entity_poly.type
_entity_poly.pdbx_seq_one_letter_code
_entity_poly.pdbx_strand_id
1 'polypeptide(L)'
;MNDKVITLPSADEMIARLMKVQDDELAQSLYRNVAQRAGEEKVAAGIIMMFSLGIYDVCQGYPPMMQNLLSYNIPAWVDALVDDKEVADAAKAFWKEATSKK
;
A
#
# COMPACT_ATOMS: atom_id res chain seq x y z
N MET A 1 16.79 -9.08 13.53
CA MET A 1 15.40 -9.52 13.82
C MET A 1 14.88 -10.11 12.52
N ASN A 2 14.25 -11.29 12.57
CA ASN A 2 13.59 -11.84 11.39
C ASN A 2 12.26 -11.09 11.27
N ASP A 3 12.14 -10.22 10.26
CA ASP A 3 10.88 -9.52 10.01
C ASP A 3 9.81 -10.55 9.65
N LYS A 4 8.66 -10.46 10.29
CA LYS A 4 7.52 -11.35 10.03
C LYS A 4 7.03 -11.13 8.60
N VAL A 5 6.85 -12.22 7.87
CA VAL A 5 6.42 -12.24 6.48
C VAL A 5 4.94 -12.61 6.43
N ILE A 6 4.18 -11.97 5.54
CA ILE A 6 2.83 -12.38 5.16
C ILE A 6 2.79 -12.69 3.67
N THR A 7 1.85 -13.54 3.27
CA THR A 7 1.48 -13.72 1.87
C THR A 7 0.41 -12.71 1.52
N LEU A 8 0.59 -11.94 0.45
CA LEU A 8 -0.43 -11.03 -0.04
C LEU A 8 -1.68 -11.80 -0.49
N PRO A 9 -2.89 -11.24 -0.33
CA PRO A 9 -4.12 -11.87 -0.82
C PRO A 9 -4.11 -12.08 -2.34
N SER A 10 -5.14 -12.77 -2.84
CA SER A 10 -5.35 -12.86 -4.30
C SER A 10 -5.60 -11.48 -4.92
N ALA A 11 -5.33 -11.33 -6.23
CA ALA A 11 -5.48 -10.05 -6.92
C ALA A 11 -6.91 -9.48 -6.79
N ASP A 12 -7.93 -10.32 -7.00
CA ASP A 12 -9.34 -9.93 -6.88
C ASP A 12 -9.69 -9.51 -5.45
N GLU A 13 -9.17 -10.23 -4.46
CA GLU A 13 -9.37 -9.91 -3.05
C GLU A 13 -8.67 -8.60 -2.65
N MET A 14 -7.44 -8.38 -3.13
CA MET A 14 -6.72 -7.13 -2.91
C MET A 14 -7.52 -5.94 -3.45
N ILE A 15 -7.97 -6.01 -4.71
CA ILE A 15 -8.76 -4.95 -5.32
C ILE A 15 -10.06 -4.73 -4.53
N ALA A 16 -10.80 -5.80 -4.21
CA ALA A 16 -12.04 -5.71 -3.47
C ALA A 16 -11.88 -5.11 -2.07
N ARG A 17 -10.78 -5.40 -1.37
CA ARG A 17 -10.45 -4.83 -0.05
C ARG A 17 -10.06 -3.35 -0.17
N LEU A 18 -9.23 -3.01 -1.14
CA LEU A 18 -8.74 -1.63 -1.35
C LEU A 18 -9.86 -0.67 -1.79
N MET A 19 -10.77 -1.13 -2.66
CA MET A 19 -11.93 -0.33 -3.09
C MET A 19 -12.87 0.07 -1.94
N LYS A 20 -12.86 -0.66 -0.81
CA LYS A 20 -13.62 -0.26 0.39
C LYS A 20 -13.03 0.96 1.08
N VAL A 21 -11.76 1.27 0.84
CA VAL A 21 -11.06 2.42 1.43
C VAL A 21 -11.28 3.67 0.58
N GLN A 22 -11.10 3.55 -0.74
CA GLN A 22 -11.24 4.65 -1.69
C GLN A 22 -11.60 4.07 -3.06
N ASP A 23 -12.53 4.72 -3.78
CA ASP A 23 -13.04 4.21 -5.06
C ASP A 23 -13.10 5.32 -6.13
N ASP A 24 -11.94 5.91 -6.42
CA ASP A 24 -11.77 6.83 -7.55
C ASP A 24 -10.83 6.24 -8.63
N GLU A 25 -10.87 6.81 -9.83
CA GLU A 25 -10.14 6.27 -11.00
C GLU A 25 -8.62 6.17 -10.80
N LEU A 26 -8.03 7.13 -10.08
CA LEU A 26 -6.59 7.13 -9.83
C LEU A 26 -6.24 6.04 -8.80
N ALA A 27 -7.02 5.93 -7.73
CA ALA A 27 -6.88 4.87 -6.75
C ALA A 27 -7.08 3.47 -7.38
N GLN A 28 -8.07 3.29 -8.25
CA GLN A 28 -8.26 2.03 -8.98
C GLN A 28 -7.08 1.70 -9.90
N SER A 29 -6.44 2.71 -10.49
CA SER A 29 -5.23 2.50 -11.30
C SER A 29 -4.06 2.01 -10.44
N LEU A 30 -3.91 2.55 -9.22
CA LEU A 30 -2.98 2.02 -8.22
C LEU A 30 -3.32 0.57 -7.86
N TYR A 31 -4.60 0.25 -7.63
CA TYR A 31 -5.02 -1.09 -7.20
C TYR A 31 -4.69 -2.14 -8.25
N ARG A 32 -4.93 -1.84 -9.53
CA ARG A 32 -4.51 -2.70 -10.63
C ARG A 32 -2.99 -2.91 -10.68
N ASN A 33 -2.20 -1.88 -10.37
CA ASN A 33 -0.74 -1.98 -10.33
C ASN A 33 -0.28 -2.88 -9.16
N VAL A 34 -0.73 -2.61 -7.93
CA VAL A 34 -0.28 -3.38 -6.76
C VAL A 34 -0.83 -4.82 -6.74
N ALA A 35 -2.00 -5.08 -7.34
CA ALA A 35 -2.57 -6.41 -7.46
C ALA A 35 -1.73 -7.36 -8.34
N GLN A 36 -0.81 -6.84 -9.16
CA GLN A 36 0.16 -7.67 -9.89
C GLN A 36 1.14 -8.41 -8.96
N ARG A 37 1.23 -7.98 -7.70
CA ARG A 37 2.05 -8.58 -6.64
C ARG A 37 1.29 -9.61 -5.80
N ALA A 38 0.05 -9.94 -6.17
CA ALA A 38 -0.78 -10.89 -5.43
C ALA A 38 -0.06 -12.22 -5.19
N GLY A 39 -0.25 -12.79 -4.01
CA GLY A 39 0.42 -14.02 -3.59
C GLY A 39 1.92 -13.90 -3.31
N GLU A 40 2.56 -12.74 -3.53
CA GLU A 40 3.95 -12.53 -3.11
C GLU A 40 4.06 -12.47 -1.58
N GLU A 41 5.18 -12.97 -1.07
CA GLU A 41 5.56 -12.78 0.32
C GLU A 41 6.13 -11.38 0.55
N LYS A 42 5.62 -10.68 1.57
CA LYS A 42 6.08 -9.34 1.96
C LYS A 42 6.29 -9.24 3.45
N VAL A 43 7.38 -8.57 3.82
CA VAL A 43 7.57 -7.97 5.15
C VAL A 43 6.88 -6.61 5.21
N ALA A 44 6.70 -6.07 6.42
CA ALA A 44 6.07 -4.77 6.66
C ALA A 44 6.60 -3.63 5.76
N ALA A 45 7.93 -3.47 5.68
CA ALA A 45 8.56 -2.46 4.81
C ALA A 45 8.27 -2.72 3.32
N GLY A 46 8.20 -3.98 2.91
CA GLY A 46 7.87 -4.38 1.53
C GLY A 46 6.46 -3.98 1.12
N ILE A 47 5.50 -3.99 2.05
CA ILE A 47 4.12 -3.55 1.82
C ILE A 47 4.09 -2.03 1.56
N ILE A 48 4.80 -1.26 2.38
CA ILE A 48 4.89 0.20 2.19
C ILE A 48 5.60 0.56 0.89
N MET A 49 6.67 -0.16 0.55
CA MET A 49 7.40 0.04 -0.70
C MET A 49 6.54 -0.32 -1.92
N MET A 50 5.74 -1.38 -1.85
CA MET A 50 4.79 -1.74 -2.90
C MET A 50 3.82 -0.58 -3.21
N PHE A 51 3.19 0.00 -2.18
CA PHE A 51 2.30 1.14 -2.38
C PHE A 51 3.05 2.39 -2.86
N SER A 52 4.20 2.70 -2.27
CA SER A 52 4.96 3.91 -2.62
C SER A 52 5.42 3.89 -4.08
N LEU A 53 5.90 2.75 -4.57
CA LEU A 53 6.28 2.57 -5.97
C LEU A 53 5.06 2.59 -6.89
N GLY A 54 3.97 1.91 -6.51
CA GLY A 54 2.74 1.95 -7.29
C GLY A 54 2.19 3.37 -7.44
N ILE A 55 2.21 4.18 -6.37
CA ILE A 55 1.80 5.59 -6.40
C ILE A 55 2.71 6.39 -7.32
N TYR A 56 4.02 6.19 -7.23
CA TYR A 56 4.97 6.86 -8.12
C TYR A 56 4.68 6.54 -9.59
N ASP A 57 4.40 5.28 -9.92
CA ASP A 57 4.12 4.83 -11.28
C ASP A 57 2.81 5.42 -11.83
N VAL A 58 1.71 5.37 -11.06
CA VAL A 58 0.40 5.84 -11.55
C VAL A 58 0.25 7.35 -11.56
N CYS A 59 1.06 8.06 -10.75
CA CYS A 59 1.06 9.51 -10.72
C CYS A 59 2.12 10.14 -11.63
N GLN A 60 2.76 9.37 -12.54
CA GLN A 60 3.63 9.96 -13.54
C GLN A 60 2.84 10.93 -14.44
N GLY A 61 3.28 12.19 -14.49
CA GLY A 61 2.61 13.26 -15.23
C GLY A 61 1.60 14.07 -14.40
N TYR A 62 1.32 13.69 -13.16
CA TYR A 62 0.52 14.50 -12.24
C TYR A 62 1.40 15.46 -11.42
N PRO A 63 0.84 16.58 -10.91
CA PRO A 63 1.55 17.42 -9.96
C PRO A 63 1.98 16.64 -8.71
N PRO A 64 3.15 16.94 -8.10
CA PRO A 64 3.63 16.23 -6.91
C PRO A 64 2.65 16.20 -5.74
N MET A 65 1.74 17.19 -5.68
CA MET A 65 0.64 17.23 -4.71
C MET A 65 -0.26 15.98 -4.79
N MET A 66 -0.51 15.44 -5.99
CA MET A 66 -1.34 14.24 -6.16
C MET A 66 -0.70 13.01 -5.54
N GLN A 67 0.63 12.85 -5.67
CA GLN A 67 1.36 11.76 -5.02
C GLN A 67 1.25 11.86 -3.50
N ASN A 68 1.39 13.06 -2.94
CA ASN A 68 1.23 13.27 -1.50
C ASN A 68 -0.20 12.94 -1.05
N LEU A 69 -1.22 13.43 -1.77
CA LEU A 69 -2.63 13.15 -1.47
C LEU A 69 -2.93 11.66 -1.46
N LEU A 70 -2.49 10.94 -2.49
CA LEU A 70 -2.71 9.49 -2.61
C LEU A 70 -1.96 8.71 -1.51
N SER A 71 -0.76 9.17 -1.16
CA SER A 71 0.07 8.56 -0.11
C SER A 71 -0.54 8.65 1.29
N TYR A 72 -1.40 9.62 1.57
CA TYR A 72 -2.09 9.70 2.87
C TYR A 72 -2.98 8.49 3.16
N ASN A 73 -3.42 7.76 2.13
CA ASN A 73 -4.28 6.58 2.29
C ASN A 73 -3.51 5.28 2.57
N ILE A 74 -2.18 5.30 2.51
CA ILE A 74 -1.34 4.11 2.75
C ILE A 74 -1.67 3.39 4.06
N PRO A 75 -1.81 4.06 5.23
CA PRO A 75 -2.17 3.38 6.47
C PRO A 75 -3.51 2.64 6.39
N ALA A 76 -4.52 3.24 5.76
CA ALA A 76 -5.84 2.64 5.61
C ALA A 76 -5.82 1.46 4.64
N TRP A 77 -5.01 1.52 3.58
CA TRP A 77 -4.81 0.39 2.68
C TRP A 77 -4.04 -0.76 3.32
N VAL A 78 -3.08 -0.47 4.20
CA VAL A 78 -2.43 -1.49 5.03
C VAL A 78 -3.47 -2.19 5.90
N ASP A 79 -4.30 -1.44 6.62
CA ASP A 79 -5.35 -2.02 7.47
C ASP A 79 -6.37 -2.85 6.67
N ALA A 80 -6.60 -2.52 5.38
CA ALA A 80 -7.50 -3.28 4.52
C ALA A 80 -6.89 -4.60 4.00
N LEU A 81 -5.59 -4.61 3.69
CA LEU A 81 -4.92 -5.77 3.09
C LEU A 81 -4.27 -6.71 4.09
N VAL A 82 -3.90 -6.23 5.27
CA VAL A 82 -3.06 -6.95 6.23
C VAL A 82 -3.88 -7.33 7.45
N ASP A 83 -4.34 -8.58 7.48
CA ASP A 83 -5.12 -9.11 8.61
C ASP A 83 -4.25 -9.36 9.86
N ASP A 84 -2.92 -9.54 9.67
CA ASP A 84 -1.98 -9.72 10.76
C ASP A 84 -1.66 -8.38 11.44
N LYS A 85 -2.24 -8.19 12.63
CA LYS A 85 -2.11 -6.93 13.39
C LYS A 85 -0.67 -6.51 13.63
N GLU A 86 0.24 -7.44 13.91
CA GLU A 86 1.64 -7.11 14.19
C GLU A 86 2.33 -6.55 12.94
N VAL A 87 2.07 -7.17 11.78
CA VAL A 87 2.63 -6.73 10.49
C VAL A 87 1.99 -5.42 10.03
N ALA A 88 0.68 -5.24 10.23
CA ALA A 88 -0.01 -3.99 9.93
C ALA A 88 0.53 -2.84 10.76
N ASP A 89 0.68 -3.02 12.08
CA ASP A 89 1.20 -2.00 12.98
C ASP A 89 2.68 -1.68 12.67
N ALA A 90 3.50 -2.68 12.34
CA ALA A 90 4.87 -2.48 11.89
C ALA A 90 4.95 -1.70 10.57
N ALA A 91 4.09 -2.00 9.58
CA ALA A 91 4.06 -1.30 8.30
C ALA A 91 3.64 0.18 8.49
N LYS A 92 2.63 0.44 9.32
CA LYS A 92 2.20 1.81 9.64
C LYS A 92 3.27 2.59 10.41
N ALA A 93 4.01 1.93 11.31
CA ALA A 93 5.15 2.54 12.01
C ALA A 93 6.26 2.92 11.02
N PHE A 94 6.63 2.02 10.11
CA PHE A 94 7.60 2.28 9.05
C PHE A 94 7.16 3.46 8.16
N TRP A 95 5.89 3.50 7.75
CA TRP A 95 5.33 4.62 6.99
C TRP A 95 5.44 5.96 7.74
N LYS A 96 5.10 5.96 9.03
CA LYS A 96 5.19 7.15 9.88
C LYS A 96 6.64 7.65 9.98
N GLU A 97 7.60 6.76 10.19
CA GLU A 97 9.02 7.12 10.26
C GLU A 97 9.53 7.69 8.92
N ALA A 98 9.12 7.09 7.81
CA ALA A 98 9.50 7.54 6.46
C ALA A 98 8.93 8.93 6.12
N THR A 99 7.72 9.24 6.61
CA THR A 99 7.04 10.52 6.32
C THR A 99 7.35 11.64 7.31
N SER A 100 7.81 11.31 8.53
CA SER A 100 8.15 12.30 9.57
C SER A 100 9.52 12.96 9.38
N LYS A 101 10.36 12.47 8.45
CA LYS A 101 11.71 13.03 8.17
C LYS A 101 11.70 14.18 7.14
N LYS A 102 10.57 14.86 6.97
CA LYS A 102 10.44 16.02 6.07
C LYS A 102 10.66 17.34 6.80
#